data_AF-A0A7X7DZ14-F1
#
_entry.id   AF-A0A7X7DZ14-F1
#
_cell.length_a   1.000
_cell.length_b   1.000
_cell.length_c   1.000
_cell.angle_alpha   90.00
_cell.angle_beta   90.00
_cell.angle_gamma   90.00
#
_symmetry.space_group_name_H-M   'P 1'
#
loop_
_entity.id
_entity.type
_entity.pdbx_description
1 polymer ?
#
loop_
_entity_poly.entity_id
_entity_poly.type
_entity_poly.pdbx_seq_one_letter_code
_entity_poly.pdbx_strand_id
1 'polypeptide(L)'
;ALNATIEAATAGSAGRGFAVVASEIKELSKQTADATNDIVSMVNNIQNATVNISEYTQTNSEIIDEVNSYVKNIAASIEEQLATSNEILKNSVRISNNIQGMVSNVMSTSQHTNQISDEMNVVTGAVTNLAEKNNQILSNVSNLLELSRSLNDLVKRFQVG
;
A
#
# COMPACT_ATOMS: atom_id res chain seq x y z
N ALA A 1 -12.29 -16.90 -82.68
CA ALA A 1 -12.74 -18.29 -82.86
C ALA A 1 -14.00 -18.41 -83.72
N LEU A 2 -15.12 -17.75 -83.38
CA LEU A 2 -16.41 -17.92 -84.06
C LEU A 2 -16.38 -17.73 -85.59
N ASN A 3 -15.79 -16.62 -86.08
CA ASN A 3 -15.70 -16.36 -87.53
C ASN A 3 -14.81 -17.38 -88.27
N ALA A 4 -13.77 -17.90 -87.61
CA ALA A 4 -12.89 -18.91 -88.20
C ALA A 4 -13.56 -20.29 -88.30
N THR A 5 -14.45 -20.63 -87.37
CA THR A 5 -15.26 -21.87 -87.43
C THR A 5 -16.31 -21.79 -88.54
N ILE A 6 -16.88 -20.59 -88.79
CA ILE A 6 -17.84 -20.34 -89.86
C ILE A 6 -17.16 -20.48 -91.23
N GLU A 7 -16.05 -19.78 -91.47
CA GLU A 7 -15.28 -19.88 -92.73
C GLU A 7 -14.76 -21.30 -93.02
N ALA A 8 -14.38 -22.05 -91.98
CA ALA A 8 -13.92 -23.43 -92.12
C ALA A 8 -15.04 -24.42 -92.53
N ALA A 9 -16.29 -24.17 -92.09
CA ALA A 9 -17.46 -24.95 -92.51
C ALA A 9 -17.82 -24.68 -93.98
N THR A 10 -17.65 -23.44 -94.44
CA THR A 10 -17.89 -23.01 -95.84
C THR A 10 -16.90 -23.63 -96.83
N ALA A 11 -15.67 -23.96 -96.40
CA ALA A 11 -14.60 -24.52 -97.24
C ALA A 11 -14.61 -26.07 -97.40
N GLY A 12 -15.55 -26.78 -96.77
CA GLY A 12 -15.67 -28.24 -96.89
C GLY A 12 -14.41 -29.02 -96.47
N SER A 13 -13.95 -30.00 -97.27
CA SER A 13 -12.84 -30.89 -96.91
C SER A 13 -11.49 -30.19 -96.72
N ALA A 14 -11.27 -29.03 -97.38
CA ALA A 14 -10.07 -28.21 -97.27
C ALA A 14 -10.04 -27.35 -95.99
N GLY A 15 -11.19 -27.09 -95.36
CA GLY A 15 -11.32 -26.27 -94.14
C GLY A 15 -11.07 -27.02 -92.82
N ARG A 16 -10.91 -28.35 -92.84
CA ARG A 16 -10.79 -29.16 -91.61
C ARG A 16 -9.63 -28.75 -90.70
N GLY A 17 -8.47 -28.38 -91.26
CA GLY A 17 -7.33 -27.89 -90.47
C GLY A 17 -7.63 -26.55 -89.79
N PHE A 18 -8.31 -25.63 -90.48
CA PHE A 18 -8.76 -24.35 -89.91
C PHE A 18 -9.83 -24.53 -88.83
N ALA A 19 -10.73 -25.50 -88.98
CA ALA A 19 -11.73 -25.83 -87.97
C ALA A 19 -11.10 -26.33 -86.66
N VAL A 20 -10.08 -27.19 -86.74
CA VAL A 20 -9.33 -27.69 -85.57
C VAL A 20 -8.62 -26.54 -84.87
N VAL A 21 -7.87 -25.71 -85.60
CA VAL A 21 -7.17 -24.54 -85.04
C VAL A 21 -8.15 -23.56 -84.39
N ALA A 22 -9.31 -23.31 -85.01
CA ALA A 22 -10.34 -22.44 -84.43
C ALA A 22 -10.94 -23.02 -83.13
N SER A 23 -11.08 -24.34 -83.03
CA SER A 23 -11.52 -25.04 -81.82
C SER A 23 -10.45 -24.97 -80.72
N GLU A 24 -9.19 -25.22 -81.04
CA GLU A 24 -8.05 -25.11 -80.12
C GLU A 24 -7.94 -23.69 -79.54
N ILE A 25 -8.05 -22.66 -80.39
CA ILE A 25 -8.04 -21.25 -79.97
C ILE A 25 -9.24 -20.95 -79.04
N LYS A 26 -10.42 -21.52 -79.31
CA LYS A 26 -11.60 -21.33 -78.46
C LYS A 26 -11.39 -21.95 -77.08
N GLU A 27 -10.83 -23.15 -77.02
CA GLU A 27 -10.52 -23.86 -75.77
C GLU A 27 -9.45 -23.10 -74.97
N LEU A 28 -8.36 -22.67 -75.62
CA LEU A 28 -7.31 -21.86 -74.99
C LEU A 28 -7.84 -20.53 -74.46
N SER A 29 -8.72 -19.86 -75.22
CA SER A 29 -9.35 -18.60 -74.79
C SER A 29 -10.23 -18.82 -73.56
N LYS A 30 -10.96 -19.94 -73.50
CA LYS A 30 -11.76 -20.30 -72.33
C LYS A 30 -10.89 -20.58 -71.12
N GLN A 31 -9.84 -21.40 -71.26
CA GLN A 31 -8.87 -21.65 -70.18
C GLN A 31 -8.20 -20.36 -69.70
N THR A 32 -7.87 -19.44 -70.61
CA THR A 32 -7.30 -18.14 -70.26
C THR A 32 -8.31 -17.29 -69.48
N ALA A 33 -9.58 -17.28 -69.88
CA ALA A 33 -10.63 -16.56 -69.17
C ALA A 33 -10.87 -17.15 -67.76
N ASP A 34 -10.91 -18.47 -67.63
CA ASP A 34 -11.07 -19.16 -66.34
C ASP A 34 -9.88 -18.86 -65.41
N ALA A 35 -8.65 -19.00 -65.90
CA ALA A 35 -7.44 -18.65 -65.13
C ALA A 35 -7.41 -17.16 -64.73
N THR A 36 -7.90 -16.27 -65.60
CA THR A 36 -8.00 -14.83 -65.27
C THR A 36 -9.02 -14.59 -64.15
N ASN A 37 -10.15 -15.29 -64.16
CA ASN A 37 -11.15 -15.21 -63.09
C ASN A 37 -10.60 -15.73 -61.75
N ASP A 38 -9.82 -16.81 -61.77
CA ASP A 38 -9.15 -17.33 -60.57
C ASP A 38 -8.14 -16.32 -60.00
N ILE A 39 -7.35 -15.67 -60.87
CA ILE A 39 -6.43 -14.59 -60.46
C ILE A 39 -7.21 -13.43 -59.83
N VAL A 40 -8.33 -13.00 -60.44
CA VAL A 40 -9.18 -11.93 -59.88
C VAL A 40 -9.69 -12.31 -58.49
N SER A 41 -10.16 -13.55 -58.30
CA SER A 41 -10.60 -14.06 -57.00
C SER A 41 -9.47 -14.04 -55.97
N MET A 42 -8.27 -14.48 -56.36
CA MET A 42 -7.10 -14.49 -55.49
C MET A 42 -6.67 -13.07 -55.08
N VAL A 43 -6.68 -12.12 -56.02
CA VAL A 43 -6.38 -10.71 -55.74
C VAL A 43 -7.40 -10.12 -54.77
N ASN A 44 -8.69 -10.37 -54.95
CA ASN A 44 -9.72 -9.91 -54.03
C ASN A 44 -9.52 -10.47 -52.62
N ASN A 45 -9.16 -11.75 -52.49
CA ASN A 45 -8.88 -12.36 -51.19
C ASN A 45 -7.65 -11.74 -50.51
N ILE A 46 -6.58 -11.47 -51.28
CA ILE A 46 -5.38 -10.79 -50.76
C ILE A 46 -5.71 -9.36 -50.31
N GLN A 47 -6.51 -8.63 -51.08
CA GLN A 47 -6.94 -7.28 -50.73
C GLN A 47 -7.77 -7.29 -49.42
N ASN A 48 -8.72 -8.20 -49.29
CA ASN A 48 -9.52 -8.35 -48.07
C ASN A 48 -8.65 -8.71 -46.86
N ALA A 49 -7.70 -9.64 -47.02
CA ALA A 49 -6.75 -9.99 -45.96
C ALA A 49 -5.89 -8.78 -45.54
N THR A 50 -5.50 -7.94 -46.51
CA THR A 50 -4.72 -6.72 -46.24
C THR A 50 -5.52 -5.70 -45.45
N VAL A 51 -6.81 -5.51 -45.77
CA VAL A 51 -7.72 -4.63 -45.00
C VAL A 51 -7.83 -5.12 -43.55
N ASN A 52 -8.07 -6.43 -43.34
CA ASN A 52 -8.16 -7.01 -42.01
C ASN A 52 -6.86 -6.82 -41.20
N ILE A 53 -5.69 -7.01 -41.83
CA ILE A 53 -4.39 -6.78 -41.19
C ILE A 53 -4.23 -5.30 -40.79
N SER A 54 -4.69 -4.37 -41.61
CA SER A 54 -4.67 -2.94 -41.30
C SER A 54 -5.53 -2.63 -40.06
N GLU A 55 -6.73 -3.21 -39.97
CA GLU A 55 -7.61 -3.06 -38.81
C GLU A 55 -6.97 -3.63 -37.53
N TYR A 56 -6.39 -4.83 -37.59
CA TYR A 56 -5.67 -5.40 -36.44
C TYR A 56 -4.48 -4.55 -36.00
N THR A 57 -3.76 -3.96 -36.95
CA THR A 57 -2.63 -3.07 -36.66
C THR A 57 -3.09 -1.79 -35.95
N GLN A 58 -4.24 -1.26 -36.35
CA GLN A 58 -4.86 -0.11 -35.70
C GLN A 58 -5.26 -0.46 -34.25
N THR A 59 -5.98 -1.56 -34.04
CA THR A 59 -6.36 -2.01 -32.69
C THR A 59 -5.14 -2.28 -31.80
N ASN A 60 -4.09 -2.89 -32.33
CA ASN A 60 -2.86 -3.10 -31.57
C ASN A 60 -2.19 -1.77 -31.17
N SER A 61 -2.24 -0.75 -32.03
CA SER A 61 -1.71 0.57 -31.70
C SER A 61 -2.46 1.22 -30.54
N GLU A 62 -3.79 1.08 -30.53
CA GLU A 62 -4.65 1.57 -29.43
C GLU A 62 -4.34 0.85 -28.11
N ILE A 63 -4.15 -0.48 -28.14
CA ILE A 63 -3.75 -1.26 -26.97
C ILE A 63 -2.39 -0.79 -26.44
N ILE A 64 -1.42 -0.53 -27.33
CA ILE A 64 -0.10 -0.03 -26.94
C ILE A 64 -0.20 1.34 -26.26
N ASP A 65 -1.05 2.23 -26.77
CA ASP A 65 -1.29 3.53 -26.16
C ASP A 65 -1.95 3.43 -24.78
N GLU A 66 -2.88 2.49 -24.60
CA GLU A 66 -3.50 2.20 -23.31
C GLU A 66 -2.48 1.67 -22.31
N VAL A 67 -1.63 0.72 -22.72
CA VAL A 67 -0.52 0.20 -21.90
C VAL A 67 0.44 1.31 -21.49
N ASN A 68 0.78 2.22 -22.42
CA ASN A 68 1.62 3.38 -22.10
C ASN A 68 0.97 4.31 -21.06
N SER A 69 -0.35 4.48 -21.12
CA SER A 69 -1.11 5.23 -20.12
C SER A 69 -1.04 4.55 -18.74
N TYR A 70 -1.25 3.23 -18.67
CA TYR A 70 -1.13 2.49 -17.43
C TYR A 70 0.28 2.58 -16.81
N VAL A 71 1.32 2.46 -17.62
CA VAL A 71 2.71 2.58 -17.15
C VAL A 71 2.96 3.97 -16.55
N LYS A 72 2.46 5.04 -17.15
CA LYS A 72 2.57 6.41 -16.59
C LYS A 72 1.85 6.53 -15.25
N ASN A 73 0.64 5.97 -15.12
CA ASN A 73 -0.11 5.99 -13.87
C ASN A 73 0.58 5.18 -12.77
N ILE A 74 1.15 4.02 -13.10
CA ILE A 74 1.95 3.21 -12.19
C ILE A 74 3.18 4.00 -11.73
N ALA A 75 3.89 4.66 -12.63
CA ALA A 75 5.05 5.48 -12.28
C ALA A 75 4.68 6.60 -11.30
N ALA A 76 3.60 7.34 -11.56
CA ALA A 76 3.10 8.37 -10.65
C ALA A 76 2.73 7.79 -9.27
N SER A 77 2.10 6.62 -9.25
CA SER A 77 1.72 5.93 -8.00
C SER A 77 2.95 5.48 -7.20
N ILE A 78 4.02 5.04 -7.87
CA ILE A 78 5.30 4.70 -7.24
C ILE A 78 5.95 5.94 -6.62
N GLU A 79 5.92 7.09 -7.30
CA GLU A 79 6.43 8.36 -6.76
C GLU A 79 5.68 8.77 -5.47
N GLU A 80 4.36 8.65 -5.46
CA GLU A 80 3.53 8.93 -4.27
C GLU A 80 3.82 7.94 -3.12
N GLN A 81 4.00 6.66 -3.43
CA GLN A 81 4.42 5.65 -2.44
C GLN A 81 5.78 5.96 -1.84
N LEU A 82 6.75 6.40 -2.65
CA LEU A 82 8.08 6.81 -2.18
C LEU A 82 8.00 8.03 -1.27
N ALA A 83 7.15 9.02 -1.60
CA ALA A 83 6.91 10.16 -0.73
C ALA A 83 6.34 9.72 0.63
N THR A 84 5.31 8.87 0.62
CA THR A 84 4.68 8.33 1.83
C THR A 84 5.67 7.52 2.68
N SER A 85 6.50 6.68 2.04
CA SER A 85 7.51 5.89 2.74
C SER A 85 8.54 6.79 3.45
N ASN A 86 8.97 7.88 2.81
CA ASN A 86 9.85 8.86 3.42
C ASN A 86 9.21 9.57 4.63
N GLU A 87 7.92 9.87 4.58
CA GLU A 87 7.20 10.42 5.74
C GLU A 87 7.13 9.42 6.90
N ILE A 88 6.87 8.14 6.61
CA ILE A 88 6.89 7.07 7.61
C ILE A 88 8.27 6.97 8.27
N LEU A 89 9.36 7.01 7.49
CA LEU A 89 10.72 6.99 8.01
C LEU A 89 11.00 8.19 8.94
N LYS A 90 10.62 9.40 8.52
CA LYS A 90 10.74 10.61 9.36
C LYS A 90 9.95 10.47 10.66
N ASN A 91 8.72 9.95 10.58
CA ASN A 91 7.89 9.73 11.76
C ASN A 91 8.49 8.68 12.70
N SER A 92 9.07 7.61 12.16
CA SER A 92 9.74 6.56 12.94
C SER A 92 10.95 7.09 13.74
N VAL A 93 11.77 7.94 13.10
CA VAL A 93 12.89 8.62 13.78
C VAL A 93 12.37 9.53 14.89
N ARG A 94 11.31 10.31 14.62
CA ARG A 94 10.68 11.18 15.64
C ARG A 94 10.15 10.37 16.83
N ILE A 95 9.48 9.25 16.58
CA ILE A 95 8.99 8.34 17.63
C ILE A 95 10.16 7.80 18.46
N SER A 96 11.24 7.39 17.81
CA SER A 96 12.44 6.89 18.49
C SER A 96 13.04 7.93 19.45
N ASN A 97 13.12 9.20 19.01
CA ASN A 97 13.58 10.30 19.87
C ASN A 97 12.62 10.55 21.05
N ASN A 98 11.31 10.50 20.80
CA ASN A 98 10.31 10.64 21.87
C ASN A 98 10.41 9.53 22.91
N ILE A 99 10.63 8.28 22.48
CA ILE A 99 10.85 7.15 23.39
C ILE A 99 12.10 7.39 24.25
N GLN A 100 13.18 7.89 23.66
CA GLN A 100 14.39 8.20 24.41
C GLN A 100 14.16 9.30 25.48
N GLY A 101 13.37 10.32 25.15
CA GLY A 101 12.90 11.32 26.12
C GLY A 101 12.03 10.73 27.22
N MET A 102 11.12 9.81 26.89
CA MET A 102 10.29 9.11 27.88
C MET A 102 11.15 8.27 28.84
N VAL A 103 12.15 7.55 28.34
CA VAL A 103 13.07 6.78 29.19
C VAL A 103 13.77 7.70 30.19
N SER A 104 14.24 8.87 29.75
CA SER A 104 14.80 9.88 30.67
C SER A 104 13.82 10.32 31.74
N ASN A 105 12.56 10.59 31.37
CA ASN A 105 11.52 11.01 32.33
C ASN A 105 11.20 9.90 33.34
N VAL A 106 11.18 8.64 32.91
CA VAL A 106 10.96 7.48 33.79
C VAL A 106 12.11 7.34 34.79
N MET A 107 13.36 7.51 34.35
CA MET A 107 14.52 7.50 35.25
C MET A 107 14.45 8.61 36.30
N SER A 108 14.15 9.85 35.89
CA SER A 108 13.98 10.97 36.83
C SER A 108 12.83 10.72 37.81
N THR A 109 11.71 10.19 37.34
CA THR A 109 10.55 9.85 38.19
C THR A 109 10.91 8.78 39.22
N SER A 110 11.66 7.74 38.81
CA SER A 110 12.15 6.71 39.72
C SER A 110 13.08 7.30 40.78
N GLN A 111 13.98 8.21 40.40
CA GLN A 111 14.84 8.91 41.36
C GLN A 111 14.02 9.71 42.38
N HIS A 112 13.01 10.47 41.93
CA HIS A 112 12.14 11.22 42.83
C HIS A 112 11.35 10.31 43.77
N THR A 113 10.90 9.15 43.31
CA THR A 113 10.19 8.19 44.16
C THR A 113 11.10 7.62 45.25
N ASN A 114 12.39 7.39 44.95
CA ASN A 114 13.36 6.99 45.96
C ASN A 114 13.60 8.10 46.99
N GLN A 115 13.77 9.35 46.54
CA GLN A 115 13.92 10.50 47.44
C GLN A 115 12.73 10.68 48.38
N ILE A 116 11.51 10.58 47.83
CA ILE A 116 10.28 10.61 48.63
C ILE A 116 10.25 9.48 49.66
N SER A 117 10.70 8.27 49.27
CA SER A 117 10.75 7.13 50.19
C SER A 117 11.71 7.38 51.36
N ASP A 118 12.87 7.99 51.09
CA ASP A 118 13.83 8.39 52.12
C ASP A 118 13.27 9.48 53.04
N GLU A 119 12.63 10.50 52.47
CA GLU A 119 11.95 11.55 53.24
C GLU A 119 10.84 10.98 54.13
N MET A 120 10.07 10.01 53.64
CA MET A 120 9.05 9.32 54.42
C MET A 120 9.65 8.58 55.62
N ASN A 121 10.81 7.94 55.47
CA ASN A 121 11.50 7.31 56.61
C ASN A 121 11.88 8.34 57.69
N VAL A 122 12.32 9.53 57.29
CA VAL A 122 12.62 10.63 58.22
C VAL A 122 11.35 11.08 58.95
N VAL A 123 10.25 11.26 58.22
CA VAL A 123 8.95 11.64 58.80
C VAL A 123 8.46 10.57 59.79
N THR A 124 8.53 9.29 59.44
CA THR A 124 8.18 8.19 60.35
C THR A 124 9.01 8.24 61.63
N GLY A 125 10.32 8.44 61.53
CA GLY A 125 11.20 8.59 62.71
C GLY A 125 10.82 9.77 63.60
N ALA A 126 10.48 10.92 63.00
CA ALA A 126 10.02 12.10 63.73
C ALA A 126 8.70 11.85 64.47
N VAL A 127 7.75 11.15 63.83
CA VAL A 127 6.47 10.76 64.43
C VAL A 127 6.68 9.79 65.60
N THR A 128 7.60 8.82 65.48
CA THR A 128 7.94 7.90 66.58
C THR A 128 8.52 8.64 67.78
N ASN A 129 9.47 9.56 67.56
CA ASN A 129 10.05 10.38 68.63
C ASN A 129 8.99 11.26 69.29
N LEU A 130 8.11 11.88 68.50
CA LEU A 130 7.00 12.68 69.04
C LEU A 130 6.07 11.86 69.94
N ALA A 131 5.75 10.62 69.54
CA ALA A 131 4.95 9.71 70.36
C ALA A 131 5.64 9.37 71.69
N GLU A 132 6.95 9.12 71.67
CA GLU A 132 7.74 8.88 72.88
C GLU A 132 7.74 10.10 73.81
N LYS A 133 7.94 11.30 73.26
CA LYS A 133 7.91 12.56 74.02
C LYS A 133 6.54 12.81 74.66
N ASN A 134 5.46 12.53 73.95
CA ASN A 134 4.11 12.61 74.51
C ASN A 134 3.91 11.65 75.69
N ASN A 135 4.39 10.42 75.61
CA ASN A 135 4.34 9.47 76.73
C ASN A 135 5.14 9.96 77.95
N GLN A 136 6.32 10.55 77.73
CA GLN A 136 7.12 11.17 78.80
C GLN A 136 6.37 12.34 79.46
N ILE A 137 5.73 13.19 78.67
CA ILE A 137 4.90 14.30 79.18
C ILE A 137 3.74 13.76 80.03
N LEU A 138 3.01 12.74 79.56
CA LEU A 138 1.91 12.13 80.32
C LEU A 138 2.38 11.56 81.66
N SER A 139 3.55 10.93 81.70
CA SER A 139 4.16 10.44 82.94
C SER A 139 4.52 11.59 83.88
N ASN A 140 5.16 12.65 83.38
CA ASN A 140 5.52 13.82 84.18
C ASN A 140 4.29 14.53 84.76
N VAL A 141 3.22 14.68 83.97
CA VAL A 141 1.93 15.23 84.42
C VAL A 141 1.34 14.38 85.54
N SER A 142 1.39 13.04 85.41
CA SER A 142 0.90 12.13 86.45
C SER A 142 1.66 12.30 87.77
N ASN A 143 3.00 12.38 87.70
CA ASN A 143 3.85 12.59 88.88
C ASN A 143 3.59 13.95 89.54
N LEU A 144 3.40 15.02 88.76
CA LEU A 144 3.06 16.34 89.30
C LEU A 144 1.70 16.37 90.02
N LEU A 145 0.70 15.65 89.47
CA LEU A 145 -0.61 15.52 90.12
C LEU A 145 -0.49 14.76 91.45
N GLU A 146 0.33 13.71 91.50
CA GLU A 146 0.61 12.98 92.73
C GLU A 146 1.29 13.87 93.78
N LEU A 147 2.36 14.59 93.39
CA LEU A 147 3.05 15.54 94.27
C LEU A 147 2.11 16.64 94.79
N SER A 148 1.26 17.19 93.93
CA SER A 148 0.27 18.19 94.31
C SER A 148 -0.74 17.65 95.32
N ARG A 149 -1.17 16.38 95.20
CA ARG A 149 -2.05 15.73 96.19
C ARG A 149 -1.35 15.55 97.52
N SER A 150 -0.11 15.05 97.53
CA SER A 150 0.68 14.88 98.75
C SER A 150 0.93 16.22 99.47
N LEU A 151 1.26 17.28 98.73
CA LEU A 151 1.43 18.62 99.30
C LEU A 151 0.13 19.14 99.92
N ASN A 152 -1.00 18.97 99.22
CA ASN A 152 -2.30 19.37 99.74
C ASN A 152 -2.69 18.62 101.02
N ASP A 153 -2.42 17.31 101.09
CA ASP A 153 -2.66 16.51 102.29
C ASP A 153 -1.76 16.93 103.45
N LEU A 154 -0.50 17.28 103.16
CA LEU A 154 0.44 17.82 104.15
C LEU A 154 -0.07 19.15 104.73
N VAL A 155 -0.49 20.09 103.86
CA VAL A 155 -1.05 21.38 104.28
C VAL A 155 -2.30 21.19 105.14
N LYS A 156 -3.21 20.28 104.76
CA LYS A 156 -4.39 19.95 105.57
C LYS A 156 -4.02 19.45 106.97
N ARG A 157 -2.97 18.63 107.10
CA ARG A 157 -2.50 18.17 108.42
C ARG A 157 -1.96 19.31 109.28
N PHE A 158 -1.26 20.27 108.68
CA PHE A 158 -0.74 21.44 109.40
C PHE A 158 -1.82 22.47 109.79
N GLN A 159 -2.93 22.56 109.06
CA GLN A 159 -4.04 23.48 109.38
C GLN A 159 -5.01 22.97 110.47
N VAL A 160 -4.92 21.69 110.86
CA VAL A 160 -5.79 21.07 111.89
C VAL A 160 -5.05 20.92 113.24
N GLY A 161 -3.78 21.33 113.31
CA GLY A 161 -2.96 21.36 114.53
C GLY A 161 -2.86 22.73 115.17
#